data_AF-K1SIR9-F1
#
_entry.id   AF-K1SIR9-F1
#
_cell.length_a   1.000
_cell.length_b   1.000
_cell.length_c   1.000
_cell.angle_alpha   90.00
_cell.angle_beta   90.00
_cell.angle_gamma   90.00
#
_symmetry.space_group_name_H-M   'P 1'
#
loop_
_entity.id
_entity.type
_entity.pdbx_description
1 polymer ?
#
loop_
_entity_poly.entity_id
_entity_poly.type
_entity_poly.pdbx_seq_one_letter_code
_entity_poly.pdbx_strand_id
1 'polypeptide(L)'
;MDELFTRYMYFERAKQGIKNTTTEALRKFYEKDSYAILKNNDTLDNLECLAEFWRKVSVQDEKFSDRVLKKLFVLNYAPNGMWTYLVSVYFMKYKDADDLLDEKQFFEFLNKITAFILGYSFIRPGVNALRSPVYPEMINIVSDLPVTFSGYKFGEDNVKNIMSSYVFTNGRPITKSILAWWAYTDQNQELMSLDTNLEIEHIYSKKRQENENSLKEKSS
;
A
#
# COMPACT_ATOMS: atom_id res chain seq x y z
N MET A 1 17.41 4.44 -5.93
CA MET A 1 18.24 3.22 -6.06
C MET A 1 17.98 2.26 -4.91
N ASP A 2 18.26 2.64 -3.65
CA ASP A 2 18.04 1.79 -2.47
C ASP A 2 16.61 1.24 -2.34
N GLU A 3 15.60 2.04 -2.68
CA GLU A 3 14.21 1.62 -2.63
C GLU A 3 13.88 0.47 -3.61
N LEU A 4 14.42 0.53 -4.83
CA LEU A 4 14.25 -0.53 -5.85
C LEU A 4 14.85 -1.84 -5.36
N PHE A 5 16.09 -1.80 -4.88
CA PHE A 5 16.77 -2.96 -4.30
C PHE A 5 16.06 -3.47 -3.04
N THR A 6 15.43 -2.59 -2.26
CA THR A 6 14.64 -3.00 -1.09
C THR A 6 13.38 -3.74 -1.53
N ARG A 7 12.65 -3.22 -2.53
CA ARG A 7 11.47 -3.89 -3.11
C ARG A 7 11.81 -5.26 -3.68
N TYR A 8 12.92 -5.37 -4.42
CA TYR A 8 13.40 -6.65 -4.95
C TYR A 8 13.89 -7.60 -3.83
N MET A 9 14.52 -7.07 -2.77
CA MET A 9 14.91 -7.87 -1.60
C MET A 9 13.70 -8.57 -0.98
N TYR A 10 12.53 -7.93 -0.90
CA TYR A 10 11.33 -8.57 -0.35
C TYR A 10 10.84 -9.76 -1.20
N PHE A 11 11.02 -9.70 -2.52
CA PHE A 11 10.74 -10.82 -3.41
C PHE A 11 11.70 -11.98 -3.19
N GLU A 12 13.01 -11.72 -3.13
CA GLU A 12 14.01 -12.76 -2.85
C GLU A 12 13.86 -13.35 -1.45
N ARG A 13 13.54 -12.52 -0.44
CA ARG A 13 13.20 -13.00 0.93
C ARG A 13 11.99 -13.94 0.93
N ALA A 14 10.96 -13.62 0.15
CA ALA A 14 9.77 -14.45 0.03
C ALA A 14 10.11 -15.81 -0.62
N LYS A 15 10.91 -15.81 -1.70
CA LYS A 15 11.41 -17.04 -2.34
C LYS A 15 12.21 -17.92 -1.38
N GLN A 16 12.95 -17.32 -0.45
CA GLN A 16 13.70 -18.02 0.60
C GLN A 16 12.82 -18.46 1.78
N GLY A 17 11.51 -18.18 1.78
CA GLY A 17 10.59 -18.56 2.85
C GLY A 17 10.82 -17.80 4.18
N ILE A 18 11.52 -16.66 4.15
CA ILE A 18 11.90 -15.93 5.36
C ILE A 18 10.69 -15.20 5.95
N LYS A 19 10.14 -15.73 7.06
CA LYS A 19 9.02 -15.14 7.81
C LYS A 19 9.44 -14.16 8.91
N ASN A 20 10.73 -14.08 9.22
CA ASN A 20 11.22 -13.24 10.31
C ASN A 20 10.96 -11.76 10.02
N THR A 21 10.26 -11.08 10.94
CA THR A 21 9.86 -9.67 10.83
C THR A 21 11.03 -8.69 10.98
N THR A 22 12.16 -9.14 11.50
CA THR A 22 13.41 -8.38 11.52
C THR A 22 13.91 -8.21 10.09
N THR A 23 13.89 -6.97 9.63
CA THR A 23 14.36 -6.61 8.30
C THR A 23 15.87 -6.49 8.36
N GLU A 24 16.54 -7.30 7.57
CA GLU A 24 18.00 -7.27 7.47
C GLU A 24 18.42 -6.01 6.72
N ALA A 25 19.59 -5.47 7.05
CA ALA A 25 20.13 -4.33 6.31
C ALA A 25 20.37 -4.73 4.85
N LEU A 26 20.03 -3.84 3.91
CA LEU A 26 20.06 -4.11 2.48
C LEU A 26 21.40 -4.71 2.00
N ARG A 27 22.52 -4.09 2.38
CA ARG A 27 23.86 -4.57 2.01
C ARG A 27 24.14 -5.97 2.55
N LYS A 28 23.77 -6.24 3.81
CA LYS A 28 23.93 -7.55 4.45
C LYS A 28 23.11 -8.64 3.77
N PHE A 29 21.94 -8.29 3.25
CA PHE A 29 21.12 -9.24 2.51
C PHE A 29 21.78 -9.64 1.18
N TYR A 30 22.26 -8.66 0.40
CA TYR A 30 22.83 -8.91 -0.92
C TYR A 30 24.28 -9.44 -0.91
N GLU A 31 25.05 -9.26 0.17
CA GLU A 31 26.42 -9.79 0.27
C GLU A 31 26.50 -11.30 0.56
N LYS A 32 25.38 -11.91 0.95
CA LYS A 32 25.30 -13.35 1.27
C LYS A 32 25.75 -14.24 0.12
N ASP A 33 26.33 -15.37 0.50
CA ASP A 33 26.81 -16.40 -0.41
C ASP A 33 27.69 -15.83 -1.54
N SER A 34 28.58 -14.90 -1.16
CA SER A 34 29.47 -14.19 -2.08
C SER A 34 28.73 -13.43 -3.19
N TYR A 35 27.67 -12.71 -2.81
CA TYR A 35 26.79 -11.94 -3.71
C TYR A 35 26.01 -12.79 -4.70
N ALA A 36 25.54 -13.97 -4.29
CA ALA A 36 24.85 -14.91 -5.16
C ALA A 36 23.64 -14.30 -5.89
N ILE A 37 22.85 -13.46 -5.20
CA ILE A 37 21.71 -12.77 -5.80
C ILE A 37 22.18 -11.79 -6.87
N LEU A 38 23.14 -10.91 -6.58
CA LEU A 38 23.62 -9.92 -7.55
C LEU A 38 24.36 -10.53 -8.75
N LYS A 39 24.90 -11.74 -8.59
CA LYS A 39 25.58 -12.50 -9.64
C LYS A 39 24.62 -13.36 -10.48
N ASN A 40 23.34 -13.44 -10.10
CA ASN A 40 22.36 -14.14 -10.91
C ASN A 40 22.10 -13.34 -12.20
N ASN A 41 22.14 -14.02 -13.34
CA ASN A 41 21.91 -13.44 -14.66
C ASN A 41 20.56 -12.72 -14.74
N ASP A 42 19.54 -13.22 -14.05
CA ASP A 42 18.18 -12.67 -14.12
C ASP A 42 18.00 -11.43 -13.24
N THR A 43 18.94 -11.11 -12.35
CA THR A 43 18.71 -10.07 -11.32
C THR A 43 18.64 -8.67 -11.90
N LEU A 44 19.46 -8.33 -12.90
CA LEU A 44 19.39 -7.02 -13.55
C LEU A 44 18.07 -6.85 -14.30
N ASP A 45 17.67 -7.84 -15.09
CA ASP A 45 16.41 -7.83 -15.83
C ASP A 45 15.20 -7.70 -14.89
N ASN A 46 15.22 -8.45 -13.77
CA ASN A 46 14.19 -8.34 -12.75
C ASN A 46 14.13 -6.95 -12.10
N LEU A 47 15.28 -6.31 -11.85
CA LEU A 47 15.35 -4.97 -11.28
C LEU A 47 14.85 -3.92 -12.28
N GLU A 48 15.20 -4.04 -13.56
CA GLU A 48 14.75 -3.15 -14.63
C GLU A 48 13.22 -3.23 -14.80
N CYS A 49 12.70 -4.45 -14.92
CA CYS A 49 11.27 -4.74 -14.98
C CYS A 49 10.51 -4.15 -13.78
N LEU A 50 11.02 -4.36 -12.56
CA LEU A 50 10.42 -3.81 -11.34
C LEU A 50 10.48 -2.27 -11.30
N ALA A 51 11.58 -1.68 -11.77
CA ALA A 51 11.71 -0.23 -11.87
C ALA A 51 10.69 0.36 -12.83
N GLU A 52 10.51 -0.27 -13.99
CA GLU A 52 9.56 0.16 -15.01
C GLU A 52 8.11 0.03 -14.52
N PHE A 53 7.77 -1.05 -13.80
CA PHE A 53 6.46 -1.17 -13.15
C PHE A 53 6.18 0.00 -12.21
N TRP A 54 7.12 0.33 -11.32
CA TRP A 54 6.93 1.44 -10.39
C TRP A 54 6.97 2.81 -11.05
N ARG A 55 7.71 2.96 -12.16
CA ARG A 55 7.66 4.16 -13.01
C ARG A 55 6.23 4.32 -13.56
N LYS A 56 5.65 3.28 -14.17
CA LYS A 56 4.27 3.29 -14.67
C LYS A 56 3.26 3.63 -13.58
N VAL A 57 3.42 3.09 -12.37
CA VAL A 57 2.56 3.46 -11.21
C VAL A 57 2.71 4.94 -10.87
N SER A 58 3.93 5.48 -10.83
CA SER A 58 4.20 6.87 -10.45
C SER A 58 3.67 7.90 -11.45
N VAL A 59 3.66 7.56 -12.75
CA VAL A 59 3.14 8.44 -13.80
C VAL A 59 1.66 8.17 -14.13
N GLN A 60 1.00 7.28 -13.36
CA GLN A 60 -0.37 6.86 -13.59
C GLN A 60 -0.63 6.42 -15.04
N ASP A 61 0.26 5.56 -15.55
CA ASP A 61 0.31 5.12 -16.94
C ASP A 61 -1.04 4.49 -17.40
N GLU A 62 -1.48 4.84 -18.61
CA GLU A 62 -2.75 4.41 -19.20
C GLU A 62 -2.85 2.90 -19.45
N LYS A 63 -1.72 2.17 -19.36
CA LYS A 63 -1.74 0.70 -19.34
C LYS A 63 -2.49 0.12 -18.14
N PHE A 64 -2.62 0.88 -17.05
CA PHE A 64 -3.49 0.51 -15.94
C PHE A 64 -4.91 1.02 -16.18
N SER A 65 -5.90 0.21 -15.82
CA SER A 65 -7.28 0.68 -15.80
C SER A 65 -7.47 1.79 -14.76
N ASP A 66 -8.42 2.69 -15.00
CA ASP A 66 -8.80 3.75 -14.06
C ASP A 66 -9.07 3.20 -12.65
N ARG A 67 -9.78 2.07 -12.55
CA ARG A 67 -10.07 1.44 -11.26
C ARG A 67 -8.82 0.92 -10.55
N VAL A 68 -7.81 0.43 -11.27
CA VAL A 68 -6.53 0.01 -10.69
C VAL A 68 -5.74 1.24 -10.21
N LEU A 69 -5.66 2.28 -11.03
CA LEU A 69 -5.00 3.54 -10.67
C LEU A 69 -5.61 4.18 -9.42
N LYS A 70 -6.95 4.18 -9.30
CA LYS A 70 -7.65 4.64 -8.10
C LYS A 70 -7.26 3.84 -6.85
N LYS A 71 -7.11 2.51 -6.94
CA LYS A 71 -6.67 1.69 -5.79
C LYS A 71 -5.21 1.92 -5.43
N LEU A 72 -4.34 2.09 -6.42
CA LEU A 72 -2.95 2.47 -6.18
C LEU A 72 -2.84 3.86 -5.54
N PHE A 73 -3.65 4.81 -5.98
CA PHE A 73 -3.75 6.14 -5.36
C PHE A 73 -4.15 6.04 -3.89
N VAL A 74 -5.18 5.26 -3.54
CA VAL A 74 -5.58 5.05 -2.14
C VAL A 74 -4.43 4.47 -1.31
N LEU A 75 -3.71 3.48 -1.85
CA LEU A 75 -2.57 2.88 -1.18
C LEU A 75 -1.40 3.84 -1.01
N ASN A 76 -1.25 4.86 -1.86
CA ASN A 76 -0.25 5.91 -1.65
C ASN A 76 -0.46 6.70 -0.34
N TYR A 77 -1.70 6.75 0.17
CA TYR A 77 -2.03 7.32 1.47
C TYR A 77 -2.11 6.29 2.60
N ALA A 78 -1.75 5.02 2.34
CA ALA A 78 -1.80 3.97 3.36
C ALA A 78 -0.95 4.35 4.58
N PRO A 79 -1.34 3.94 5.80
CA PRO A 79 -0.65 4.33 7.04
C PRO A 79 0.80 3.84 7.16
N ASN A 80 1.24 2.97 6.26
CA ASN A 80 2.52 2.28 6.27
C ASN A 80 2.89 1.81 4.86
N GLY A 81 4.15 1.99 4.45
CA GLY A 81 4.67 1.63 3.12
C GLY A 81 4.84 0.15 2.82
N MET A 82 4.55 -0.77 3.76
CA MET A 82 4.65 -2.23 3.55
C MET A 82 3.86 -2.74 2.33
N TRP A 83 2.79 -2.04 1.94
CA TRP A 83 2.01 -2.38 0.76
C TRP A 83 2.83 -2.36 -0.53
N THR A 84 3.83 -1.46 -0.63
CA THR A 84 4.68 -1.34 -1.82
C THR A 84 5.50 -2.61 -2.02
N TYR A 85 6.03 -3.19 -0.95
CA TYR A 85 6.75 -4.45 -1.00
C TYR A 85 5.81 -5.60 -1.37
N LEU A 86 4.61 -5.64 -0.79
CA LEU A 86 3.64 -6.69 -1.09
C LEU A 86 3.19 -6.65 -2.57
N VAL A 87 2.93 -5.45 -3.10
CA VAL A 87 2.63 -5.23 -4.53
C VAL A 87 3.82 -5.59 -5.40
N SER A 88 5.05 -5.26 -5.00
CA SER A 88 6.26 -5.65 -5.73
C SER A 88 6.40 -7.17 -5.84
N VAL A 89 6.17 -7.90 -4.75
CA VAL A 89 6.20 -9.37 -4.74
C VAL A 89 5.11 -9.95 -5.65
N TYR A 90 3.90 -9.39 -5.60
CA TYR A 90 2.80 -9.77 -6.49
C TYR A 90 3.16 -9.55 -7.96
N PHE A 91 3.68 -8.38 -8.30
CA PHE A 91 4.13 -8.05 -9.64
C PHE A 91 5.20 -9.02 -10.15
N MET A 92 6.27 -9.23 -9.37
CA MET A 92 7.37 -10.10 -9.77
C MET A 92 6.93 -11.54 -10.04
N LYS A 93 5.90 -12.01 -9.33
CA LYS A 93 5.35 -13.37 -9.47
C LYS A 93 4.39 -13.51 -10.63
N TYR A 94 3.48 -12.56 -10.83
CA TYR A 94 2.33 -12.70 -11.73
C TYR A 94 2.41 -11.88 -13.02
N LYS A 95 3.49 -11.12 -13.23
CA LYS A 95 3.72 -10.45 -14.52
C LYS A 95 3.80 -11.48 -15.66
N ASP A 96 3.25 -11.12 -16.82
CA ASP A 96 3.37 -11.90 -18.04
C ASP A 96 4.69 -11.61 -18.78
N ALA A 97 4.80 -12.10 -20.03
CA ALA A 97 5.99 -11.90 -20.86
C ALA A 97 6.20 -10.45 -21.33
N ASP A 98 5.16 -9.60 -21.24
CA ASP A 98 5.20 -8.17 -21.60
C ASP A 98 5.28 -7.27 -20.35
N ASP A 99 5.60 -7.86 -19.19
CA ASP A 99 5.65 -7.21 -17.88
C ASP A 99 4.32 -6.56 -17.46
N LEU A 100 3.20 -7.17 -17.84
CA LEU A 100 1.84 -6.74 -17.49
C LEU A 100 1.19 -7.70 -16.49
N LEU A 101 0.24 -7.18 -15.73
CA LEU A 101 -0.57 -7.96 -14.80
C LEU A 101 -1.97 -8.17 -15.37
N ASP A 102 -2.57 -9.32 -15.04
CA ASP A 102 -4.00 -9.52 -15.21
C ASP A 102 -4.75 -8.44 -14.42
N GLU A 103 -5.45 -7.58 -15.14
CA GLU A 103 -6.08 -6.37 -14.61
C GLU A 103 -7.11 -6.70 -13.52
N LYS A 104 -7.91 -7.76 -13.71
CA LYS A 104 -8.97 -8.15 -12.77
C LYS A 104 -8.36 -8.72 -11.50
N GLN A 105 -7.42 -9.66 -11.63
CA GLN A 105 -6.75 -10.28 -10.49
C GLN A 105 -5.97 -9.24 -9.68
N PHE A 106 -5.29 -8.32 -10.35
CA PHE A 106 -4.57 -7.24 -9.68
C PHE A 106 -5.53 -6.30 -8.95
N PHE A 107 -6.65 -5.90 -9.57
CA PHE A 107 -7.67 -5.09 -8.92
C PHE A 107 -8.26 -5.77 -7.66
N GLU A 108 -8.58 -7.06 -7.72
CA GLU A 108 -9.09 -7.84 -6.58
C GLU A 108 -8.04 -7.93 -5.46
N PHE A 109 -6.78 -8.15 -5.82
CA PHE A 109 -5.67 -8.15 -4.88
C PHE A 109 -5.49 -6.78 -4.19
N LEU A 110 -5.47 -5.68 -4.95
CA LEU A 110 -5.36 -4.32 -4.42
C LEU A 110 -6.51 -3.99 -3.46
N ASN A 111 -7.74 -4.37 -3.80
CA ASN A 111 -8.89 -4.21 -2.90
C ASN A 111 -8.71 -4.98 -1.60
N LYS A 112 -8.29 -6.25 -1.68
CA LYS A 112 -8.09 -7.09 -0.50
C LYS A 112 -7.02 -6.52 0.44
N ILE A 113 -5.86 -6.13 -0.08
CA ILE A 113 -4.79 -5.55 0.76
C ILE A 113 -5.21 -4.19 1.32
N THR A 114 -5.94 -3.37 0.56
CA THR A 114 -6.46 -2.08 1.04
C THR A 114 -7.41 -2.28 2.23
N ALA A 115 -8.40 -3.16 2.09
CA ALA A 115 -9.35 -3.46 3.15
C ALA A 115 -8.66 -3.99 4.42
N PHE A 116 -7.70 -4.91 4.24
CA PHE A 116 -6.92 -5.45 5.35
C PHE A 116 -6.09 -4.36 6.03
N ILE A 117 -5.35 -3.55 5.27
CA ILE A 117 -4.48 -2.49 5.81
C ILE A 117 -5.28 -1.46 6.61
N LEU A 118 -6.41 -0.99 6.08
CA LEU A 118 -7.28 -0.04 6.76
C LEU A 118 -7.80 -0.61 8.08
N GLY A 119 -8.40 -1.81 8.05
CA GLY A 119 -8.94 -2.46 9.25
C GLY A 119 -7.86 -2.76 10.29
N TYR A 120 -6.73 -3.32 9.85
CA TYR A 120 -5.63 -3.67 10.73
C TYR A 120 -4.98 -2.45 11.40
N SER A 121 -4.95 -1.30 10.72
CA SER A 121 -4.41 -0.05 11.25
C SER A 121 -5.23 0.52 12.42
N PHE A 122 -6.53 0.22 12.48
CA PHE A 122 -7.36 0.55 13.65
C PHE A 122 -7.03 -0.32 14.87
N ILE A 123 -6.84 -1.61 14.63
CA ILE A 123 -6.66 -2.61 15.71
C ILE A 123 -5.24 -2.59 16.25
N ARG A 124 -4.26 -2.41 15.37
CA ARG A 124 -2.84 -2.38 15.72
C ARG A 124 -2.19 -1.13 15.13
N PRO A 125 -2.37 0.04 15.77
CA PRO A 125 -1.70 1.25 15.35
C PRO A 125 -0.19 1.09 15.56
N GLY A 126 0.59 1.19 14.49
CA GLY A 126 2.05 1.12 14.58
C GLY A 126 2.73 1.02 13.22
N VAL A 127 3.82 1.77 13.04
CA VAL A 127 4.58 1.82 11.77
C VAL A 127 5.17 0.47 11.35
N ASN A 128 5.28 -0.50 12.27
CA ASN A 128 5.79 -1.84 11.99
C ASN A 128 4.71 -2.93 12.08
N ALA A 129 3.46 -2.58 12.39
CA ALA A 129 2.41 -3.55 12.69
C ALA A 129 2.08 -4.45 11.50
N LEU A 130 2.15 -3.93 10.26
CA LEU A 130 1.87 -4.71 9.05
C LEU A 130 2.94 -5.75 8.69
N ARG A 131 4.14 -5.72 9.27
CA ARG A 131 5.19 -6.68 8.90
C ARG A 131 4.77 -8.12 9.19
N SER A 132 4.23 -8.35 10.37
CA SER A 132 3.76 -9.66 10.82
C SER A 132 2.70 -10.28 9.90
N PRO A 133 1.62 -9.56 9.50
CA PRO A 133 0.65 -10.09 8.55
C PRO A 133 1.14 -10.15 7.10
N VAL A 134 2.01 -9.26 6.65
CA VAL A 134 2.37 -9.17 5.24
C VAL A 134 3.43 -10.21 4.82
N TYR A 135 4.39 -10.55 5.68
CA TYR A 135 5.48 -11.48 5.31
C TYR A 135 4.98 -12.88 4.95
N PRO A 136 4.04 -13.50 5.70
CA PRO A 136 3.44 -14.77 5.29
C PRO A 136 2.73 -14.67 3.93
N GLU A 137 2.05 -13.56 3.64
CA GLU A 137 1.34 -13.40 2.37
C GLU A 137 2.29 -13.22 1.17
N MET A 138 3.47 -12.61 1.37
CA MET A 138 4.50 -12.57 0.32
C MET A 138 4.98 -13.99 -0.03
N ILE A 139 5.14 -14.84 0.97
CA ILE A 139 5.51 -16.26 0.76
C ILE A 139 4.36 -17.01 0.06
N ASN A 140 3.12 -16.74 0.45
CA ASN A 140 1.95 -17.31 -0.22
C ASN A 140 1.96 -16.96 -1.71
N ILE A 141 2.15 -15.68 -2.05
CA ILE A 141 2.23 -15.21 -3.44
C ILE A 141 3.27 -15.99 -4.24
N VAL A 142 4.53 -16.04 -3.78
CA VAL A 142 5.59 -16.73 -4.56
C VAL A 142 5.34 -18.24 -4.69
N SER A 143 4.56 -18.81 -3.77
CA SER A 143 4.17 -20.22 -3.72
C SER A 143 2.83 -20.52 -4.42
N ASP A 144 2.26 -19.56 -5.16
CA ASP A 144 0.95 -19.68 -5.82
C ASP A 144 -0.23 -19.98 -4.87
N LEU A 145 -0.10 -19.54 -3.62
CA LEU A 145 -1.16 -19.62 -2.61
C LEU A 145 -1.93 -18.30 -2.52
N PRO A 146 -3.24 -18.35 -2.22
CA PRO A 146 -4.06 -17.16 -2.15
C PRO A 146 -3.65 -16.25 -0.99
N VAL A 147 -3.67 -14.94 -1.24
CA VAL A 147 -3.53 -13.93 -0.18
C VAL A 147 -4.82 -13.90 0.64
N THR A 148 -4.73 -14.21 1.93
CA THR A 148 -5.92 -14.35 2.80
C THR A 148 -5.80 -13.68 4.15
N PHE A 149 -4.59 -13.40 4.63
CA PHE A 149 -4.33 -12.88 5.98
C PHE A 149 -4.96 -13.75 7.08
N SER A 150 -5.04 -15.06 6.86
CA SER A 150 -5.82 -15.98 7.70
C SER A 150 -5.37 -16.01 9.16
N GLY A 151 -4.06 -15.86 9.42
CA GLY A 151 -3.49 -15.78 10.77
C GLY A 151 -3.67 -14.43 11.47
N TYR A 152 -4.24 -13.43 10.81
CA TYR A 152 -4.34 -12.05 11.31
C TYR A 152 -5.75 -11.46 11.12
N LYS A 153 -6.75 -12.33 11.03
CA LYS A 153 -8.16 -11.92 11.00
C LYS A 153 -8.52 -11.16 12.28
N PHE A 154 -9.52 -10.30 12.15
CA PHE A 154 -10.03 -9.50 13.24
C PHE A 154 -11.55 -9.44 13.21
N GLY A 155 -12.15 -9.41 14.40
CA GLY A 155 -13.61 -9.41 14.56
C GLY A 155 -14.23 -8.07 14.16
N GLU A 156 -15.34 -8.14 13.44
CA GLU A 156 -16.08 -6.97 12.96
C GLU A 156 -16.52 -6.05 14.12
N ASP A 157 -17.07 -6.61 15.19
CA ASP A 157 -17.53 -5.83 16.36
C ASP A 157 -16.38 -5.08 17.03
N ASN A 158 -15.20 -5.69 17.09
CA ASN A 158 -14.01 -5.04 17.64
C ASN A 158 -13.60 -3.83 16.79
N VAL A 159 -13.60 -3.97 15.45
CA VAL A 159 -13.31 -2.86 14.54
C VAL A 159 -14.33 -1.74 14.71
N LYS A 160 -15.63 -2.06 14.73
CA LYS A 160 -16.71 -1.08 14.92
C LYS A 160 -16.56 -0.31 16.23
N ASN A 161 -16.29 -1.03 17.33
CA ASN A 161 -16.11 -0.42 18.64
C ASN A 161 -14.92 0.54 18.66
N ILE A 162 -13.78 0.13 18.10
CA ILE A 162 -12.60 1.01 17.98
C ILE A 162 -12.92 2.23 17.11
N MET A 163 -13.55 2.04 15.96
CA MET A 163 -13.90 3.13 15.05
C MET A 163 -14.85 4.15 15.69
N SER A 164 -15.83 3.70 16.48
CA SER A 164 -16.83 4.57 17.13
C SER A 164 -16.22 5.55 18.14
N SER A 165 -15.08 5.18 18.73
CA SER A 165 -14.35 6.00 19.70
C SER A 165 -13.06 6.59 19.11
N TYR A 166 -12.81 6.40 17.81
CA TYR A 166 -11.56 6.80 17.17
C TYR A 166 -11.51 8.31 16.96
N VAL A 167 -10.50 8.95 17.56
CA VAL A 167 -10.24 10.37 17.32
C VAL A 167 -9.38 10.50 16.07
N PHE A 168 -10.00 10.92 14.98
CA PHE A 168 -9.34 11.24 13.72
C PHE A 168 -8.59 12.57 13.82
N THR A 169 -7.29 12.56 13.53
CA THR A 169 -6.45 13.76 13.54
C THR A 169 -5.48 13.75 12.37
N ASN A 170 -4.97 14.93 11.99
CA ASN A 170 -3.98 15.07 10.91
C ASN A 170 -2.65 14.35 11.23
N GLY A 171 -2.32 14.15 12.51
CA GLY A 171 -1.14 13.41 12.95
C GLY A 171 -1.28 11.88 12.83
N ARG A 172 -2.47 11.37 12.52
CA ARG A 172 -2.73 9.93 12.34
C ARG A 172 -2.79 9.60 10.84
N PRO A 173 -1.83 8.84 10.30
CA PRO A 173 -1.79 8.52 8.87
C PRO A 173 -3.09 7.86 8.33
N ILE A 174 -3.78 7.08 9.16
CA ILE A 174 -5.06 6.45 8.81
C ILE A 174 -6.17 7.44 8.47
N THR A 175 -6.14 8.66 9.03
CA THR A 175 -7.15 9.68 8.73
C THR A 175 -7.15 10.05 7.25
N LYS A 176 -5.97 10.40 6.69
CA LYS A 176 -5.84 10.68 5.25
C LYS A 176 -6.14 9.44 4.40
N SER A 177 -5.65 8.27 4.81
CA SER A 177 -5.87 7.01 4.09
C SER A 177 -7.36 6.70 3.87
N ILE A 178 -8.19 6.89 4.90
CA ILE A 178 -9.63 6.61 4.82
C ILE A 178 -10.36 7.65 3.99
N LEU A 179 -9.98 8.93 4.08
CA LEU A 179 -10.57 9.96 3.24
C LEU A 179 -10.25 9.72 1.76
N ALA A 180 -9.01 9.35 1.43
CA ALA A 180 -8.61 8.97 0.08
C ALA A 180 -9.39 7.74 -0.42
N TRP A 181 -9.57 6.73 0.44
CA TRP A 181 -10.40 5.57 0.12
C TRP A 181 -11.87 5.93 -0.09
N TRP A 182 -12.41 6.79 0.77
CA TRP A 182 -13.81 7.23 0.74
C TRP A 182 -14.12 8.08 -0.49
N ALA A 183 -13.20 8.93 -0.95
CA ALA A 183 -13.38 9.73 -2.16
C ALA A 183 -13.75 8.87 -3.38
N TYR A 184 -13.10 7.72 -3.56
CA TYR A 184 -13.41 6.78 -4.65
C TYR A 184 -14.53 5.79 -4.36
N THR A 185 -15.31 6.00 -3.29
CA THR A 185 -16.60 5.33 -3.13
C THR A 185 -17.68 5.98 -4.01
N ASP A 186 -17.49 7.26 -4.37
CA ASP A 186 -18.24 7.89 -5.45
C ASP A 186 -17.71 7.40 -6.80
N GLN A 187 -18.59 6.81 -7.61
CA GLN A 187 -18.25 6.30 -8.93
C GLN A 187 -17.89 7.41 -9.92
N ASN A 188 -18.37 8.63 -9.68
CA ASN A 188 -18.09 9.80 -10.52
C ASN A 188 -16.79 10.50 -10.13
N GLN A 189 -16.14 10.11 -9.02
CA GLN A 189 -14.87 10.71 -8.63
C GLN A 189 -13.80 10.40 -9.67
N GLU A 190 -13.31 11.44 -10.35
CA GLU A 190 -12.20 11.35 -11.30
C GLU A 190 -10.89 10.99 -10.58
N LEU A 191 -10.00 10.30 -11.29
CA LEU A 191 -8.67 9.97 -10.80
C LEU A 191 -7.90 11.26 -10.50
N MET A 192 -7.50 11.44 -9.25
CA MET A 192 -6.65 12.55 -8.83
C MET A 192 -5.20 12.28 -9.24
N SER A 193 -4.48 13.33 -9.63
CA SER A 193 -3.04 13.26 -9.89
C SER A 193 -2.28 12.95 -8.60
N LEU A 194 -1.25 12.09 -8.67
CA LEU A 194 -0.34 11.84 -7.54
C LEU A 194 0.45 13.07 -7.10
N ASP A 195 0.58 14.09 -7.95
CA ASP A 195 1.19 15.39 -7.62
C ASP A 195 0.24 16.28 -6.81
N THR A 196 -1.02 15.88 -6.65
CA THR A 196 -2.02 16.62 -5.87
C THR A 196 -1.74 16.44 -4.38
N ASN A 197 -1.37 17.52 -3.70
CA ASN A 197 -1.26 17.50 -2.24
C ASN A 197 -2.65 17.55 -1.59
N LEU A 198 -3.10 16.41 -1.05
CA LEU A 198 -4.33 16.32 -0.27
C LEU A 198 -4.09 16.74 1.19
N GLU A 199 -4.68 17.87 1.55
CA GLU A 199 -4.65 18.43 2.90
C GLU A 199 -5.99 18.23 3.60
N ILE A 200 -5.95 17.95 4.91
CA ILE A 200 -7.15 17.92 5.74
C ILE A 200 -7.23 19.27 6.42
N GLU A 201 -8.12 20.12 5.92
CA GLU A 201 -8.46 21.36 6.59
C GLU A 201 -9.53 21.13 7.66
N HIS A 202 -9.37 21.76 8.82
CA HIS A 202 -10.44 21.85 9.79
C HIS A 202 -11.47 22.84 9.22
N ILE A 203 -12.58 22.32 8.69
CA ILE A 203 -13.67 23.09 8.09
C ILE A 203 -14.42 23.84 9.20
N TYR A 204 -13.80 24.91 9.69
CA TYR A 204 -14.21 26.28 9.43
C TYR A 204 -12.96 27.11 9.68
N SER A 205 -12.32 27.62 8.63
CA SER A 205 -11.38 28.71 8.87
C SER A 205 -12.23 29.81 9.50
N LYS A 206 -11.90 30.22 10.74
CA LYS A 206 -12.53 31.38 11.38
C LYS A 206 -12.63 32.53 10.38
N LYS A 207 -11.59 32.66 9.55
CA LYS A 207 -11.46 33.58 8.42
C LYS A 207 -12.53 33.47 7.33
N ARG A 208 -12.95 32.26 6.93
CA ARG A 208 -14.03 32.08 5.94
C ARG A 208 -15.38 32.49 6.52
N GLN A 209 -15.67 32.11 7.78
CA GLN A 209 -16.88 32.60 8.44
C GLN A 209 -16.82 34.10 8.71
N GLU A 210 -15.68 34.67 9.09
CA GLU A 210 -15.46 36.12 9.25
C GLU A 210 -15.71 36.87 7.93
N ASN A 211 -15.35 36.28 6.79
CA ASN A 211 -15.52 36.88 5.47
C ASN A 211 -16.94 36.67 4.88
N GLU A 212 -17.52 35.49 5.05
CA GLU A 212 -18.77 35.09 4.38
C GLU A 212 -20.00 35.27 5.28
N ASN A 213 -19.85 35.28 6.61
CA ASN A 213 -20.93 35.36 7.62
C ASN A 213 -22.13 34.42 7.35
N SER A 214 -21.88 33.27 6.73
CA SER A 214 -22.94 32.40 6.22
C SER A 214 -23.52 31.45 7.28
N LEU A 215 -22.77 31.16 8.35
CA LEU A 215 -23.22 30.27 9.44
C LEU A 215 -23.97 31.03 10.53
N LYS A 216 -25.15 30.53 10.91
CA LYS A 216 -26.01 31.11 11.96
C LYS A 216 -25.78 30.50 13.34
N GLU A 217 -25.18 29.31 13.41
CA GLU A 217 -24.88 28.63 14.67
C GLU A 217 -23.39 28.40 14.80
N LYS A 218 -22.84 28.76 15.97
CA LYS A 218 -21.46 28.45 16.31
C LYS A 218 -21.43 26.99 16.78
N SER A 219 -20.67 26.15 16.09
CA SER A 219 -20.31 24.82 16.58
C SER A 219 -19.42 24.99 17.83
N SER A 220 -19.89 24.44 18.96
CA SER A 220 -19.22 24.41 20.27
C SER A 220 -17.85 23.74 20.24
#